data_AF-A0A9P7JX48-F1
#
_entry.id   AF-A0A9P7JX48-F1
#
_cell.length_a   1.000
_cell.length_b   1.000
_cell.length_c   1.000
_cell.angle_alpha   90.00
_cell.angle_beta   90.00
_cell.angle_gamma   90.00
#
_symmetry.space_group_name_H-M   'P 1'
#
loop_
_entity.id
_entity.type
_entity.pdbx_description
1 polymer ?
#
loop_
_entity_poly.entity_id
_entity_poly.type
_entity_poly.pdbx_seq_one_letter_code
_entity_poly.pdbx_strand_id
1 'polypeptide(L)'
;MRVFVLSCVIALLFSVCSSAAAITNAQRLARGLPPLPPKFGRALPGYARTPTVAAENSSPSSAPHKTFTGRILVKGHDGKRLGHLSDRASGINGVNFGASSADLHVSFTSSRSQHGLIDIQAIDAHGTSYIGTTSNAVLAAGSSTFVSFGKVIKTPAHSPPVPVGQHHADESAIWTFDSRSHELNVHYVNPNGHEAKTTIAYNSHDNTIFFVGDIGAYNAAHPGSHVSPITFYIDLTV
;
A
#
# COMPACT_ATOMS: atom_id res chain seq x y z
N MET A 1 8.27 102.09 -54.23
CA MET A 1 6.82 102.27 -54.03
C MET A 1 6.11 100.96 -54.38
N ARG A 2 5.06 100.59 -53.63
CA ARG A 2 4.26 99.33 -53.70
C ARG A 2 5.00 98.09 -53.14
N VAL A 3 4.59 97.35 -52.07
CA VAL A 3 3.31 96.74 -51.60
C VAL A 3 3.15 95.29 -52.11
N PHE A 4 2.88 94.23 -51.31
CA PHE A 4 2.96 93.92 -49.85
C PHE A 4 2.61 92.40 -49.64
N VAL A 5 2.86 91.78 -48.46
CA VAL A 5 2.30 90.47 -47.97
C VAL A 5 2.83 89.17 -48.67
N LEU A 6 2.75 87.91 -48.18
CA LEU A 6 2.98 87.20 -46.88
C LEU A 6 2.47 85.72 -47.07
N SER A 7 3.15 84.69 -46.52
CA SER A 7 2.66 83.28 -46.35
C SER A 7 2.33 82.46 -47.63
N CYS A 8 2.30 81.11 -47.69
CA CYS A 8 2.61 79.99 -46.78
C CYS A 8 3.71 79.11 -47.46
N VAL A 9 4.71 78.51 -46.81
CA VAL A 9 4.71 77.58 -45.65
C VAL A 9 3.99 76.25 -45.93
N ILE A 10 4.76 75.29 -46.45
CA ILE A 10 4.91 73.90 -45.96
C ILE A 10 3.78 73.39 -45.03
N ALA A 11 2.87 72.56 -45.55
CA ALA A 11 2.30 71.36 -44.89
C ALA A 11 1.12 70.75 -45.67
N LEU A 12 1.21 69.48 -46.08
CA LEU A 12 0.12 68.50 -46.27
C LEU A 12 0.66 67.25 -47.00
N LEU A 13 0.64 66.03 -46.47
CA LEU A 13 0.66 65.56 -45.08
C LEU A 13 1.20 64.11 -45.15
N PHE A 14 2.11 63.72 -44.26
CA PHE A 14 2.70 62.37 -44.31
C PHE A 14 1.63 61.30 -44.02
N SER A 15 1.35 60.44 -45.00
CA SER A 15 0.49 59.26 -44.82
C SER A 15 1.26 58.20 -44.01
N VAL A 16 1.21 58.31 -42.69
CA VAL A 16 1.79 57.32 -41.79
C VAL A 16 0.91 56.08 -41.82
N CYS A 17 1.32 55.07 -42.57
CA CYS A 17 0.74 53.73 -42.50
C CYS A 17 1.06 53.10 -41.14
N SER A 18 0.26 53.42 -40.12
CA SER A 18 0.27 52.72 -38.84
C SER A 18 -0.24 51.29 -39.04
N SER A 19 0.69 50.38 -39.34
CA SER A 19 0.48 48.94 -39.22
C SER A 19 0.01 48.62 -37.80
N ALA A 20 -1.29 48.37 -37.62
CA ALA A 20 -1.86 48.06 -36.33
C ALA A 20 -1.19 46.80 -35.76
N ALA A 21 -0.36 46.97 -34.74
CA ALA A 21 0.39 45.89 -34.14
C ALA A 21 -0.58 44.79 -33.67
N ALA A 22 -0.36 43.56 -34.15
CA ALA A 22 -1.24 42.44 -33.86
C ALA A 22 -1.27 42.17 -32.35
N ILE A 23 -2.42 42.41 -31.72
CA ILE A 23 -2.60 42.23 -30.27
C ILE A 23 -2.29 40.78 -29.89
N THR A 24 -1.38 40.60 -28.93
CA THR A 24 -0.94 39.28 -28.47
C THR A 24 -1.99 38.63 -27.55
N ASN A 25 -1.94 37.29 -27.40
CA ASN A 25 -2.84 36.59 -26.47
C ASN A 25 -2.70 37.07 -25.01
N ALA A 26 -1.50 37.49 -24.59
CA ALA A 26 -1.30 38.10 -23.27
C ALA A 26 -2.05 39.44 -23.13
N GLN A 27 -2.00 40.30 -24.16
CA GLN A 27 -2.75 41.56 -24.19
C GLN A 27 -4.28 41.36 -24.29
N ARG A 28 -4.74 40.23 -24.87
CA ARG A 28 -6.17 39.84 -24.85
C ARG A 28 -6.61 39.44 -23.45
N LEU A 29 -5.86 38.57 -22.79
CA LEU A 29 -6.13 38.12 -21.42
C LEU A 29 -6.13 39.29 -20.42
N ALA A 30 -5.17 40.22 -20.52
CA ALA A 30 -5.14 41.45 -19.72
C ALA A 30 -6.35 42.38 -19.94
N ARG A 31 -7.14 42.16 -21.00
CA ARG A 31 -8.38 42.89 -21.32
C ARG A 31 -9.64 42.03 -21.11
N GLY A 32 -9.52 40.88 -20.45
CA GLY A 32 -10.64 39.94 -20.23
C GLY A 32 -11.17 39.25 -21.50
N LEU A 33 -10.45 39.36 -22.63
CA LEU A 33 -10.84 38.75 -23.90
C LEU A 33 -10.27 37.33 -24.00
N PRO A 34 -11.05 36.35 -24.53
CA PRO A 34 -10.54 34.99 -24.74
C PRO A 34 -9.35 34.98 -25.71
N PRO A 35 -8.36 34.10 -25.51
CA PRO A 35 -7.19 34.00 -26.38
C PRO A 35 -7.60 33.60 -27.81
N LEU A 36 -6.84 34.03 -28.81
CA LEU A 36 -6.98 33.55 -30.17
C LEU A 36 -6.49 32.09 -30.27
N PRO A 37 -7.16 31.25 -31.09
CA PRO A 37 -6.72 29.87 -31.31
C PRO A 37 -5.32 29.83 -31.94
N PRO A 38 -4.50 28.80 -31.63
CA PRO A 38 -3.14 28.68 -32.15
C PRO A 38 -3.15 28.51 -33.67
N LYS A 39 -2.52 29.43 -34.39
CA LYS A 39 -2.30 29.32 -35.84
C LYS A 39 -1.04 28.51 -36.10
N PHE A 40 -1.20 27.21 -36.30
CA PHE A 40 -0.10 26.36 -36.77
C PHE A 40 0.24 26.74 -38.22
N GLY A 41 1.37 27.42 -38.41
CA GLY A 41 1.89 27.74 -39.74
C GLY A 41 2.12 26.47 -40.57
N ARG A 42 1.83 26.55 -41.89
CA ARG A 42 2.34 25.57 -42.85
C ARG A 42 3.86 25.54 -42.73
N ALA A 43 4.44 24.34 -42.75
CA ALA A 43 5.89 24.19 -42.76
C ALA A 43 6.45 24.87 -44.02
N LEU A 44 7.36 25.83 -43.83
CA LEU A 44 8.11 26.43 -44.92
C LEU A 44 9.11 25.39 -45.46
N PRO A 45 9.31 25.30 -46.79
CA PRO A 45 10.33 24.42 -47.35
C PRO A 45 11.70 24.70 -46.73
N GLY A 46 12.37 23.66 -46.23
CA GLY A 46 13.68 23.76 -45.57
C GLY A 46 13.65 23.99 -44.05
N TYR A 47 12.49 24.19 -43.42
CA TYR A 47 12.41 24.35 -41.96
C TYR A 47 11.98 23.04 -41.28
N ALA A 48 12.94 22.34 -40.66
CA ALA A 48 12.65 21.19 -39.81
C ALA A 48 11.88 21.67 -38.57
N ARG A 49 10.67 21.14 -38.33
CA ARG A 49 9.93 21.42 -37.09
C ARG A 49 10.71 20.83 -35.92
N THR A 50 11.06 21.68 -34.95
CA THR A 50 11.57 21.23 -33.65
C THR A 50 10.55 20.25 -33.06
N PRO A 51 10.94 19.01 -32.69
CA PRO A 51 10.00 18.04 -32.15
C PRO A 51 9.40 18.61 -30.87
N THR A 52 8.09 18.84 -30.89
CA THR A 52 7.36 19.26 -29.71
C THR A 52 7.28 18.05 -28.80
N VAL A 53 8.07 18.03 -27.72
CA VAL A 53 7.97 17.00 -26.69
C VAL A 53 6.52 17.01 -26.21
N ALA A 54 5.79 15.93 -26.45
CA ALA A 54 4.46 15.77 -25.89
C ALA A 54 4.63 15.85 -24.36
N ALA A 55 3.92 16.78 -23.72
CA ALA A 55 3.93 16.86 -22.27
C ALA A 55 3.53 15.49 -21.72
N GLU A 56 4.35 14.91 -20.85
CA GLU A 56 4.08 13.60 -20.27
C GLU A 56 2.68 13.64 -19.64
N ASN A 57 1.82 12.70 -20.03
CA ASN A 57 0.49 12.61 -19.48
C ASN A 57 0.61 12.53 -17.95
N SER A 58 -0.01 13.47 -17.25
CA SER A 58 -0.01 13.49 -15.79
C SER A 58 -0.58 12.17 -15.29
N SER A 59 0.31 11.30 -14.80
CA SER A 59 -0.08 10.00 -14.28
C SER A 59 -1.08 10.22 -13.13
N PRO A 60 -2.18 9.43 -13.07
CA PRO A 60 -3.18 9.61 -12.03
C PRO A 60 -2.51 9.50 -10.66
N SER A 61 -2.74 10.50 -9.81
CA SER A 61 -2.15 10.59 -8.47
C SER A 61 -2.40 9.29 -7.71
N SER A 62 -1.34 8.75 -7.09
CA SER A 62 -1.42 7.55 -6.26
C SER A 62 -2.46 7.77 -5.16
N ALA A 63 -3.50 6.94 -5.16
CA ALA A 63 -4.57 7.04 -4.16
C ALA A 63 -3.96 6.90 -2.76
N PRO A 64 -4.33 7.75 -1.79
CA PRO A 64 -3.71 7.76 -0.48
C PRO A 64 -3.88 6.41 0.22
N HIS A 65 -2.80 5.93 0.83
CA HIS A 65 -2.83 4.72 1.63
C HIS A 65 -3.61 4.98 2.94
N LYS A 66 -4.24 3.94 3.50
CA LYS A 66 -4.93 4.03 4.79
C LYS A 66 -4.19 3.21 5.84
N THR A 67 -3.78 3.87 6.91
CA THR A 67 -3.22 3.24 8.11
C THR A 67 -4.34 2.77 9.02
N PHE A 68 -4.17 1.60 9.62
CA PHE A 68 -5.04 1.00 10.61
C PHE A 68 -4.23 0.68 11.85
N THR A 69 -4.81 0.95 13.03
CA THR A 69 -4.20 0.68 14.33
C THR A 69 -5.26 0.06 15.23
N GLY A 70 -4.89 -0.95 16.01
CA GLY A 70 -5.84 -1.68 16.85
C GLY A 70 -5.20 -2.88 17.53
N ARG A 71 -6.03 -3.87 17.87
CA ARG A 71 -5.62 -5.16 18.45
C ARG A 71 -6.07 -6.30 17.56
N ILE A 72 -5.42 -7.46 17.64
CA ILE A 72 -5.87 -8.66 16.90
C ILE A 72 -6.87 -9.44 17.75
N LEU A 73 -8.13 -9.46 17.34
CA LEU A 73 -9.20 -10.29 17.90
C LEU A 73 -9.11 -11.70 17.32
N VAL A 74 -9.16 -12.70 18.19
CA VAL A 74 -9.13 -14.12 17.82
C VAL A 74 -10.53 -14.73 17.98
N LYS A 75 -11.04 -15.35 16.91
CA LYS A 75 -12.30 -16.09 16.93
C LYS A 75 -12.08 -17.57 16.64
N GLY A 76 -12.90 -18.43 17.26
CA GLY A 76 -12.97 -19.85 16.96
C GLY A 76 -13.66 -20.13 15.63
N HIS A 77 -13.54 -21.37 15.15
CA HIS A 77 -14.23 -21.87 13.95
C HIS A 77 -15.77 -21.76 14.01
N ASP A 78 -16.34 -21.64 15.21
CA ASP A 78 -17.77 -21.40 15.45
C ASP A 78 -18.16 -19.91 15.44
N GLY A 79 -17.21 -19.04 15.09
CA GLY A 79 -17.37 -17.58 15.05
C GLY A 79 -17.37 -16.91 16.43
N LYS A 80 -17.25 -17.64 17.54
CA LYS A 80 -17.22 -17.03 18.88
C LYS A 80 -15.87 -16.38 19.14
N ARG A 81 -15.90 -15.26 19.87
CA ARG A 81 -14.69 -14.60 20.40
C ARG A 81 -14.01 -15.53 21.40
N LEU A 82 -12.74 -15.82 21.18
CA LEU A 82 -11.87 -16.49 22.15
C LEU A 82 -11.16 -15.46 23.04
N GLY A 83 -10.67 -14.37 22.43
CA GLY A 83 -9.88 -13.36 23.12
C GLY A 83 -9.17 -12.46 22.14
N HIS A 84 -8.11 -11.81 22.58
CA HIS A 84 -7.18 -11.06 21.72
C HIS A 84 -5.84 -11.79 21.62
N LEU A 85 -5.03 -11.50 20.61
CA LEU A 85 -3.69 -12.05 20.51
C LEU A 85 -2.82 -11.49 21.63
N SER A 86 -2.07 -12.34 22.32
CA SER A 86 -1.31 -11.97 23.52
C SER A 86 0.08 -11.46 23.16
N ASP A 87 0.52 -10.35 23.76
CA ASP A 87 1.94 -9.97 23.79
C ASP A 87 2.55 -10.41 25.13
N ARG A 88 3.43 -11.43 25.09
CA ARG A 88 4.10 -11.99 26.27
C ARG A 88 5.60 -11.95 26.08
N ALA A 89 6.34 -11.93 27.20
CA ALA A 89 7.79 -12.07 27.19
C ALA A 89 8.28 -13.38 26.51
N SER A 90 7.43 -14.41 26.46
CA SER A 90 7.68 -15.67 25.75
C SER A 90 7.37 -15.64 24.24
N GLY A 91 6.86 -14.53 23.70
CA GLY A 91 6.43 -14.39 22.31
C GLY A 91 4.94 -14.07 22.14
N ILE A 92 4.50 -13.93 20.88
CA ILE A 92 3.13 -13.54 20.48
C ILE A 92 2.28 -14.72 19.98
N ASN A 93 2.57 -15.92 20.48
CA ASN A 93 2.03 -17.16 19.92
C ASN A 93 0.79 -17.68 20.68
N GLY A 94 -0.02 -16.85 21.32
CA GLY A 94 -1.15 -17.34 22.13
C GLY A 94 -2.29 -16.34 22.35
N VAL A 95 -3.40 -16.81 22.92
CA VAL A 95 -4.59 -15.98 23.19
C VAL A 95 -4.51 -15.37 24.60
N ASN A 96 -4.99 -14.12 24.71
CA ASN A 96 -5.27 -13.42 25.95
C ASN A 96 -6.79 -13.35 26.17
N PHE A 97 -7.24 -13.76 27.35
CA PHE A 97 -8.66 -13.96 27.65
C PHE A 97 -9.33 -12.81 28.43
N GLY A 98 -8.59 -11.76 28.83
CA GLY A 98 -9.24 -10.63 29.52
C GLY A 98 -8.38 -9.51 30.11
N ALA A 99 -7.04 -9.61 30.13
CA ALA A 99 -6.19 -8.55 30.69
C ALA A 99 -5.67 -7.63 29.57
N SER A 100 -6.33 -6.50 29.31
CA SER A 100 -6.03 -5.63 28.14
C SER A 100 -4.57 -5.16 28.04
N SER A 101 -3.84 -5.10 29.16
CA SER A 101 -2.40 -4.79 29.21
C SER A 101 -1.49 -5.84 28.56
N ALA A 102 -2.03 -7.02 28.23
CA ALA A 102 -1.33 -8.12 27.56
C ALA A 102 -1.88 -8.39 26.15
N ASP A 103 -2.71 -7.49 25.60
CA ASP A 103 -3.15 -7.53 24.20
C ASP A 103 -2.06 -7.00 23.28
N LEU A 104 -1.75 -7.72 22.20
CA LEU A 104 -0.86 -7.24 21.16
C LEU A 104 -1.54 -6.10 20.39
N HIS A 105 -0.96 -4.91 20.51
CA HIS A 105 -1.31 -3.75 19.70
C HIS A 105 -0.55 -3.79 18.39
N VAL A 106 -1.22 -3.46 17.29
CA VAL A 106 -0.66 -3.53 15.95
C VAL A 106 -0.99 -2.30 15.10
N SER A 107 -0.11 -1.99 14.15
CA SER A 107 -0.32 -1.00 13.09
C SER A 107 0.05 -1.58 11.74
N PHE A 108 -0.69 -1.21 10.69
CA PHE A 108 -0.33 -1.53 9.31
C PHE A 108 -0.92 -0.49 8.36
N THR A 109 -0.43 -0.49 7.12
CA THR A 109 -0.92 0.41 6.07
C THR A 109 -1.38 -0.40 4.87
N SER A 110 -2.64 -0.24 4.48
CA SER A 110 -3.24 -0.91 3.33
C SER A 110 -3.43 0.04 2.16
N SER A 111 -3.20 -0.47 0.95
CA SER A 111 -3.44 0.25 -0.30
C SER A 111 -4.93 0.23 -0.67
N ARG A 112 -5.38 1.17 -1.50
CA ARG A 112 -6.81 1.25 -1.88
C ARG A 112 -7.31 0.01 -2.64
N SER A 113 -6.43 -0.77 -3.28
CA SER A 113 -6.83 -2.02 -3.93
C SER A 113 -7.11 -3.16 -2.95
N GLN A 114 -6.59 -3.12 -1.71
CA GLN A 114 -6.81 -4.16 -0.66
C GLN A 114 -6.43 -5.60 -1.05
N HIS A 115 -5.78 -5.79 -2.20
CA HIS A 115 -5.40 -7.09 -2.77
C HIS A 115 -3.89 -7.37 -2.68
N GLY A 116 -3.12 -6.51 -2.00
CA GLY A 116 -1.69 -6.72 -1.76
C GLY A 116 -1.44 -7.33 -0.39
N LEU A 117 -0.37 -8.11 -0.29
CA LEU A 117 0.15 -8.54 1.00
C LEU A 117 0.66 -7.33 1.81
N ILE A 118 0.43 -7.35 3.12
CA ILE A 118 0.82 -6.30 4.05
C ILE A 118 1.72 -6.85 5.16
N ASP A 119 2.64 -6.01 5.63
CA ASP A 119 3.31 -6.21 6.91
C ASP A 119 2.40 -5.70 8.04
N ILE A 120 2.24 -6.48 9.11
CA ILE A 120 1.59 -6.03 10.34
C ILE A 120 2.65 -5.81 11.41
N GLN A 121 2.84 -4.54 11.78
CA GLN A 121 3.82 -4.11 12.78
C GLN A 121 3.23 -4.27 14.19
N ALA A 122 3.97 -4.94 15.07
CA ALA A 122 3.68 -4.96 16.50
C ALA A 122 4.10 -3.61 17.13
N ILE A 123 3.23 -3.07 17.98
CA ILE A 123 3.48 -1.86 18.77
C ILE A 123 3.80 -2.30 20.19
N ASP A 124 5.08 -2.57 20.46
CA ASP A 124 5.57 -2.95 21.78
C ASP A 124 6.64 -1.98 22.30
N ALA A 125 7.01 -2.10 23.57
CA ALA A 125 8.03 -1.25 24.21
C ALA A 125 9.48 -1.68 23.90
N HIS A 126 9.67 -2.76 23.15
CA HIS A 126 10.96 -3.41 22.90
C HIS A 126 11.50 -3.17 21.49
N GLY A 127 10.69 -2.66 20.56
CA GLY A 127 11.14 -2.13 19.28
C GLY A 127 10.09 -2.24 18.18
N THR A 128 10.54 -2.06 16.94
CA THR A 128 9.70 -2.28 15.75
C THR A 128 9.87 -3.73 15.28
N SER A 129 8.97 -4.60 15.69
CA SER A 129 8.86 -5.97 15.16
C SER A 129 7.62 -6.11 14.29
N TYR A 130 7.59 -7.13 13.43
CA TYR A 130 6.43 -7.50 12.62
C TYR A 130 5.90 -8.85 13.09
N ILE A 131 4.68 -9.22 12.73
CA ILE A 131 4.10 -10.53 13.06
C ILE A 131 4.07 -11.41 11.82
N GLY A 132 4.42 -12.68 11.97
CA GLY A 132 4.60 -13.57 10.81
C GLY A 132 5.14 -14.94 11.15
N THR A 133 5.75 -15.62 10.19
CA THR A 133 6.29 -16.97 10.37
C THR A 133 7.73 -16.95 10.83
N THR A 134 8.12 -17.83 11.77
CA THR A 134 9.50 -17.95 12.29
C THR A 134 10.21 -19.26 11.90
N SER A 135 9.63 -20.03 10.95
CA SER A 135 10.25 -21.26 10.42
C SER A 135 9.98 -21.47 8.92
N ASN A 136 10.81 -22.31 8.30
CA ASN A 136 10.78 -22.67 6.87
C ASN A 136 10.20 -24.07 6.60
N ALA A 137 9.23 -24.53 7.40
CA ALA A 137 8.62 -25.84 7.19
C ALA A 137 7.70 -25.84 5.96
N VAL A 138 7.72 -26.93 5.17
CA VAL A 138 6.84 -27.05 3.99
C VAL A 138 5.41 -27.39 4.44
N LEU A 139 4.45 -26.53 4.13
CA LEU A 139 3.01 -26.79 4.31
C LEU A 139 2.41 -27.41 3.04
N ALA A 140 1.67 -28.52 3.21
CA ALA A 140 0.98 -29.24 2.13
C ALA A 140 -0.28 -29.92 2.66
N ALA A 141 -1.23 -30.23 1.75
CA ALA A 141 -2.40 -31.03 2.08
C ALA A 141 -2.00 -32.45 2.51
N GLY A 142 -2.66 -33.02 3.51
CA GLY A 142 -2.30 -34.32 4.08
C GLY A 142 -1.00 -34.34 4.90
N SER A 143 -0.33 -33.21 5.09
CA SER A 143 0.89 -33.12 5.92
C SER A 143 0.58 -32.67 7.35
N SER A 144 1.24 -33.29 8.33
CA SER A 144 1.21 -32.88 9.73
C SER A 144 2.27 -31.81 10.09
N THR A 145 2.97 -31.27 9.09
CA THR A 145 3.92 -30.17 9.27
C THR A 145 3.23 -28.88 9.66
N PHE A 146 3.91 -28.06 10.46
CA PHE A 146 3.45 -26.76 10.89
C PHE A 146 4.56 -25.72 10.77
N VAL A 147 4.17 -24.46 10.64
CA VAL A 147 5.04 -23.29 10.61
C VAL A 147 4.77 -22.45 11.84
N SER A 148 5.83 -22.10 12.56
CA SER A 148 5.74 -21.34 13.82
C SER A 148 5.31 -19.90 13.56
N PHE A 149 4.44 -19.35 14.43
CA PHE A 149 4.01 -17.95 14.38
C PHE A 149 4.71 -17.13 15.49
N GLY A 150 5.17 -15.92 15.18
CA GLY A 150 5.92 -15.09 16.12
C GLY A 150 6.26 -13.68 15.63
N LYS A 151 7.06 -12.98 16.45
CA LYS A 151 7.69 -11.70 16.08
C LYS A 151 8.85 -11.97 15.12
N VAL A 152 8.92 -11.20 14.05
CA VAL A 152 9.82 -11.39 12.89
C VAL A 152 10.39 -10.07 12.40
N ILE A 153 11.47 -10.13 11.61
CA ILE A 153 11.96 -8.99 10.82
C ILE A 153 11.04 -8.69 9.63
N LYS A 154 11.22 -7.52 9.01
CA LYS A 154 10.54 -7.18 7.75
C LYS A 154 11.10 -8.00 6.59
N THR A 155 10.22 -8.61 5.79
CA THR A 155 10.58 -9.36 4.57
C THR A 155 9.84 -8.81 3.34
N PRO A 156 10.30 -9.12 2.11
CA PRO A 156 9.54 -8.80 0.91
C PRO A 156 8.21 -9.56 0.86
N ALA A 157 7.20 -8.98 0.21
CA ALA A 157 5.97 -9.70 -0.13
C ALA A 157 6.25 -10.79 -1.17
N HIS A 158 5.55 -11.93 -1.05
CA HIS A 158 5.69 -13.10 -1.93
C HIS A 158 7.09 -13.76 -1.97
N SER A 159 8.01 -13.43 -1.05
CA SER A 159 9.28 -14.15 -0.94
C SER A 159 9.11 -15.44 -0.14
N PRO A 160 9.81 -16.54 -0.48
CA PRO A 160 10.01 -17.64 0.45
C PRO A 160 10.61 -17.17 1.80
N PRO A 161 10.55 -18.00 2.86
CA PRO A 161 11.00 -17.61 4.19
C PRO A 161 12.47 -17.18 4.18
N VAL A 162 12.73 -15.96 4.64
CA VAL A 162 14.06 -15.33 4.58
C VAL A 162 14.90 -15.86 5.74
N PRO A 163 16.06 -16.52 5.50
CA PRO A 163 16.88 -17.05 6.60
C PRO A 163 17.37 -15.95 7.56
N VAL A 164 17.16 -16.17 8.86
CA VAL A 164 17.61 -15.28 9.94
C VAL A 164 18.47 -16.09 10.91
N GLY A 165 19.78 -15.79 10.94
CA GLY A 165 20.74 -16.60 11.69
C GLY A 165 20.89 -18.02 11.09
N GLN A 166 21.19 -19.01 11.95
CA GLN A 166 21.47 -20.39 11.51
C GLN A 166 20.24 -21.32 11.48
N HIS A 167 19.17 -21.00 12.22
CA HIS A 167 18.06 -21.93 12.49
C HIS A 167 16.65 -21.32 12.37
N HIS A 168 16.54 -20.05 12.00
CA HIS A 168 15.24 -19.38 11.81
C HIS A 168 15.09 -18.91 10.37
N ALA A 169 13.84 -18.74 9.96
CA ALA A 169 13.50 -18.10 8.71
C ALA A 169 12.21 -17.31 8.92
N ASP A 170 12.24 -16.05 8.52
CA ASP A 170 11.19 -15.08 8.79
C ASP A 170 10.35 -14.83 7.53
N GLU A 171 9.05 -14.59 7.70
CA GLU A 171 8.17 -14.03 6.66
C GLU A 171 7.11 -13.16 7.34
N SER A 172 7.09 -11.84 7.09
CA SER A 172 6.17 -10.87 7.71
C SER A 172 5.10 -10.35 6.77
N ALA A 173 5.42 -10.18 5.49
CA ALA A 173 4.50 -9.71 4.46
C ALA A 173 3.58 -10.84 3.95
N ILE A 174 2.90 -11.54 4.88
CA ILE A 174 2.07 -12.73 4.63
C ILE A 174 0.56 -12.47 4.78
N TRP A 175 0.14 -11.24 5.08
CA TRP A 175 -1.23 -10.94 5.46
C TRP A 175 -2.00 -10.25 4.34
N THR A 176 -3.27 -10.61 4.14
CA THR A 176 -4.24 -9.71 3.48
C THR A 176 -5.30 -9.27 4.49
N PHE A 177 -5.92 -8.12 4.23
CA PHE A 177 -6.87 -7.48 5.14
C PHE A 177 -8.12 -7.01 4.39
N ASP A 178 -9.28 -7.58 4.73
CA ASP A 178 -10.58 -7.08 4.26
C ASP A 178 -11.04 -5.91 5.14
N SER A 179 -11.05 -4.70 4.58
CA SER A 179 -11.47 -3.50 5.31
C SER A 179 -12.96 -3.46 5.70
N ARG A 180 -13.79 -4.39 5.21
CA ARG A 180 -15.24 -4.45 5.50
C ARG A 180 -15.57 -5.38 6.67
N SER A 181 -14.98 -6.57 6.71
CA SER A 181 -15.11 -7.52 7.83
C SER A 181 -14.08 -7.32 8.94
N HIS A 182 -13.01 -6.57 8.62
CA HIS A 182 -11.75 -6.49 9.37
C HIS A 182 -11.00 -7.83 9.48
N GLU A 183 -11.30 -8.82 8.65
CA GLU A 183 -10.66 -10.13 8.68
C GLU A 183 -9.22 -10.08 8.15
N LEU A 184 -8.32 -10.81 8.82
CA LEU A 184 -6.96 -11.07 8.39
C LEU A 184 -6.85 -12.49 7.82
N ASN A 185 -6.37 -12.59 6.59
CA ASN A 185 -6.08 -13.86 5.94
C ASN A 185 -4.56 -14.03 5.79
N VAL A 186 -4.06 -15.26 5.95
CA VAL A 186 -2.63 -15.59 5.92
C VAL A 186 -2.26 -16.32 4.63
N HIS A 187 -1.13 -15.93 4.04
CA HIS A 187 -0.59 -16.41 2.78
C HIS A 187 0.89 -16.77 2.99
N TYR A 188 1.18 -18.02 3.34
CA TYR A 188 2.55 -18.51 3.49
C TYR A 188 3.13 -18.94 2.14
N VAL A 189 4.37 -18.56 1.86
CA VAL A 189 5.12 -19.07 0.71
C VAL A 189 6.05 -20.19 1.19
N ASN A 190 5.91 -21.39 0.64
CA ASN A 190 6.83 -22.49 0.96
C ASN A 190 8.28 -22.15 0.51
N PRO A 191 9.32 -22.78 1.09
CA PRO A 191 10.72 -22.61 0.67
C PRO A 191 11.01 -22.84 -0.82
N ASN A 192 10.13 -23.52 -1.54
CA ASN A 192 10.21 -23.76 -2.98
C ASN A 192 9.54 -22.66 -3.84
N GLY A 193 9.02 -21.59 -3.24
CA GLY A 193 8.35 -20.49 -3.92
C GLY A 193 6.87 -20.69 -4.23
N HIS A 194 6.27 -21.82 -3.85
CA HIS A 194 4.84 -22.06 -4.03
C HIS A 194 4.02 -21.58 -2.83
N GLU A 195 2.98 -20.78 -3.08
CA GLU A 195 1.99 -20.40 -2.06
C GLU A 195 1.31 -21.66 -1.50
N ALA A 196 1.26 -21.76 -0.17
CA ALA A 196 0.63 -22.87 0.53
C ALA A 196 -0.80 -22.50 0.95
N LYS A 197 -1.72 -23.46 0.85
CA LYS A 197 -2.99 -23.37 1.58
C LYS A 197 -2.65 -23.33 3.07
N THR A 198 -2.91 -22.20 3.72
CA THR A 198 -2.45 -21.93 5.08
C THR A 198 -3.66 -21.76 6.00
N THR A 199 -3.69 -22.49 7.12
CA THR A 199 -4.74 -22.39 8.13
C THR A 199 -4.12 -21.97 9.46
N ILE A 200 -4.70 -20.96 10.12
CA ILE A 200 -4.29 -20.57 11.48
C ILE A 200 -4.85 -21.62 12.45
N ALA A 201 -3.95 -22.36 13.08
CA ALA A 201 -4.24 -23.40 14.05
C ALA A 201 -4.08 -22.85 15.48
N TYR A 202 -4.96 -23.28 16.38
CA TYR A 202 -4.88 -22.98 17.80
C TYR A 202 -4.96 -24.26 18.64
N ASN A 203 -3.94 -24.46 19.47
CA ASN A 203 -3.90 -25.46 20.53
C ASN A 203 -4.36 -24.80 21.82
N SER A 204 -5.55 -25.16 22.31
CA SER A 204 -6.11 -24.62 23.54
C SER A 204 -5.50 -25.20 24.83
N HIS A 205 -4.77 -26.32 24.75
CA HIS A 205 -4.09 -26.91 25.90
C HIS A 205 -2.83 -26.12 26.26
N ASP A 206 -1.97 -25.90 25.26
CA ASP A 206 -0.72 -25.15 25.41
C ASP A 206 -0.89 -23.63 25.24
N ASN A 207 -2.11 -23.18 24.86
CA ASN A 207 -2.42 -21.82 24.43
C ASN A 207 -1.48 -21.33 23.30
N THR A 208 -1.19 -22.20 22.32
CA THR A 208 -0.27 -21.90 21.21
C THR A 208 -0.98 -21.73 19.87
N ILE A 209 -0.49 -20.79 19.07
CA ILE A 209 -0.94 -20.47 17.71
C ILE A 209 0.22 -20.72 16.74
N PHE A 210 -0.10 -21.35 15.62
CA PHE A 210 0.83 -21.64 14.52
C PHE A 210 0.04 -21.86 13.22
N PHE A 211 0.74 -22.09 12.11
CA PHE A 211 0.11 -22.33 10.81
C PHE A 211 0.27 -23.79 10.36
N VAL A 212 -0.76 -24.35 9.72
CA VAL A 212 -0.73 -25.70 9.14
C VAL A 212 -1.29 -25.72 7.72
N GLY A 213 -0.88 -26.71 6.93
CA GLY A 213 -1.51 -27.01 5.64
C GLY A 213 -2.82 -27.78 5.78
N ASP A 214 -2.93 -28.61 6.81
CA ASP A 214 -4.05 -29.53 7.03
C ASP A 214 -4.25 -29.82 8.53
N ILE A 215 -5.33 -29.28 9.12
CA ILE A 215 -5.71 -29.50 10.53
C ILE A 215 -6.00 -30.99 10.80
N GLY A 216 -6.58 -31.71 9.84
CA GLY A 216 -6.94 -33.11 9.99
C GLY A 216 -5.71 -34.01 10.06
N ALA A 217 -4.76 -33.81 9.14
CA ALA A 217 -3.48 -34.51 9.14
C ALA A 217 -2.64 -34.17 10.38
N TYR A 218 -2.60 -32.89 10.80
CA TYR A 218 -1.93 -32.50 12.04
C TYR A 218 -2.52 -33.22 13.26
N ASN A 219 -3.84 -33.21 13.43
CA ASN A 219 -4.51 -33.83 14.57
C ASN A 219 -4.37 -35.36 14.57
N ALA A 220 -4.38 -36.01 13.40
CA ALA A 220 -4.17 -37.45 13.28
C ALA A 220 -2.76 -37.88 13.71
N ALA A 221 -1.75 -37.04 13.46
CA ALA A 221 -0.37 -37.27 13.91
C ALA A 221 -0.14 -36.92 15.40
N HIS A 222 -0.94 -36.03 15.98
CA HIS A 222 -0.77 -35.50 17.34
C HIS A 222 -2.04 -35.68 18.21
N PRO A 223 -2.47 -36.92 18.50
CA PRO A 223 -3.73 -37.18 19.22
C PRO A 223 -3.79 -36.66 20.66
N GLY A 224 -2.65 -36.27 21.25
CA GLY A 224 -2.59 -35.60 22.57
C GLY A 224 -2.69 -34.07 22.51
N SER A 225 -2.56 -33.46 21.33
CA SER A 225 -2.38 -32.02 21.14
C SER A 225 -3.26 -31.50 20.01
N HIS A 226 -4.56 -31.82 20.10
CA HIS A 226 -5.55 -31.41 19.10
C HIS A 226 -5.62 -29.89 18.95
N VAL A 227 -5.60 -29.42 17.70
CA VAL A 227 -5.81 -28.03 17.32
C VAL A 227 -7.13 -27.81 16.60
N SER A 228 -7.67 -26.61 16.78
CA SER A 228 -8.83 -26.09 16.04
C SER A 228 -8.40 -24.98 15.09
N PRO A 229 -9.06 -24.82 13.93
CA PRO A 229 -8.87 -23.64 13.11
C PRO A 229 -9.45 -22.41 13.83
N ILE A 230 -8.77 -21.27 13.68
CA ILE A 230 -9.17 -19.96 14.20
C ILE A 230 -9.04 -18.90 13.11
N THR A 231 -9.67 -17.75 13.33
CA THR A 231 -9.64 -16.61 12.41
C THR A 231 -9.25 -15.34 13.16
N PHE A 232 -8.42 -14.52 12.53
CA PHE A 232 -7.96 -13.24 13.06
C PHE A 232 -8.77 -12.08 12.48
N TYR A 233 -9.07 -11.09 13.33
CA TYR A 233 -9.74 -9.86 12.95
C TYR A 233 -9.01 -8.66 13.57
N ILE A 234 -9.03 -7.52 12.91
CA ILE A 234 -8.59 -6.25 13.51
C ILE A 234 -9.74 -5.65 14.32
N ASP A 235 -9.52 -5.59 15.62
CA ASP A 235 -10.34 -4.80 16.54
C ASP A 235 -9.82 -3.37 16.57
N LEU A 236 -10.58 -2.47 15.91
CA LEU A 236 -10.30 -1.04 15.86
C LEU A 236 -10.80 -0.28 17.10
N THR A 237 -11.35 -0.97 18.11
CA THR A 237 -11.66 -0.35 19.40
C THR A 237 -10.40 -0.25 20.24
N VAL A 238 -9.92 0.99 20.40
CA VAL A 238 -8.82 1.40 21.29
C VAL A 238 -9.39 2.39 22.29
#